data_AF-W8L9T6-F1
#
_entry.id   AF-W8L9T6-F1
#
_cell.length_a   1.000
_cell.length_b   1.000
_cell.length_c   1.000
_cell.angle_alpha   90.00
_cell.angle_beta   90.00
_cell.angle_gamma   90.00
#
_symmetry.space_group_name_H-M   'P 1'
#
loop_
_entity.id
_entity.type
_entity.pdbx_description
1 polymer ?
#
loop_
_entity_poly.entity_id
_entity_poly.type
_entity_poly.pdbx_seq_one_letter_code
_entity_poly.pdbx_strand_id
1 'polypeptide(L)'
;MGVFLGLKIFPDRIHPDDWGDFYDDSLRLLVSFSEPLISPNRRIIQGFECVSYSHDIERDLDDPMSRHWHVSGSMRDISVMEAAKDQQYLATAQSFRMFRALQRYRSPGEGSKAAGIVDAVDDEAGEAESCLVFFAKTRGLAFHIPLLAVAMLAEHRFPDCAITFGDIDASQADQSQSIVFRHLGEKIPHPLLTDSSRLLEKVLGRQGDINGLEQFIRVYSPPREAASQLLKALVDHNQWGLAREWFLKHFRVLSPGSIGAGKSCLSWIHATSDLQELFVMACKSTAGPQFKPEDVLKSLAEAGIGSTDEEMRWVVEANQRLENADSLSALMVRRVMSQSSFATERPPGVEAGTLKDALVTVFGTAEGERLMVRFEEHKRAFLDALTALKGSIDSIMDEADGSLAEELSYEEEFKRDEDILGIFAQSLHPAWCSVKESTDEQARSSGGSVVSVTRRLLFRECASRHLPLTETAWDWIENEQDRDVLTLLLTLVLVKNPEIHFCAVRDCVMNNRHRCQILVSALKALSSSDS
;
A
#
# COMPACT_ATOMS: atom_id res chain seq x y z
N MET A 1 2.78 1.94 -9.74
CA MET A 1 2.55 2.89 -8.64
C MET A 1 2.94 2.21 -7.34
N GLY A 2 3.60 2.90 -6.41
CA GLY A 2 4.03 2.33 -5.12
C GLY A 2 3.21 2.93 -3.99
N VAL A 3 3.03 2.17 -2.91
CA VAL A 3 2.54 2.68 -1.62
C VAL A 3 3.77 3.08 -0.80
N PHE A 4 3.83 4.32 -0.33
CA PHE A 4 4.94 4.90 0.41
C PHE A 4 4.53 5.24 1.85
N LEU A 5 5.52 5.28 2.74
CA LEU A 5 5.37 5.72 4.12
C LEU A 5 6.58 6.54 4.52
N GLY A 6 6.36 7.65 5.22
CA GLY A 6 7.42 8.50 5.74
C GLY A 6 7.07 9.21 7.04
N LEU A 7 8.12 9.63 7.73
CA LEU A 7 8.08 10.43 8.95
C LEU A 7 9.08 11.59 8.82
N LYS A 8 8.58 12.82 8.94
CA LYS A 8 9.38 14.05 9.03
C LYS A 8 9.27 14.62 10.44
N ILE A 9 10.34 15.22 10.95
CA ILE A 9 10.38 15.85 12.28
C ILE A 9 11.09 17.21 12.27
N PHE A 10 10.86 18.03 13.29
CA PHE A 10 11.71 19.16 13.67
C PHE A 10 12.52 18.79 14.91
N PRO A 11 13.76 18.29 14.74
CA PRO A 11 14.54 17.72 15.84
C PRO A 11 15.00 18.76 16.88
N ASP A 12 14.95 20.05 16.54
CA ASP A 12 15.25 21.14 17.49
C ASP A 12 14.07 21.49 18.40
N ARG A 13 12.86 21.04 18.05
CA ARG A 13 11.63 21.26 18.82
C ARG A 13 11.24 20.07 19.70
N ILE A 14 12.01 18.99 19.64
CA ILE A 14 11.78 17.76 20.40
C ILE A 14 12.84 17.64 21.50
N HIS A 15 12.44 17.33 22.73
CA HIS A 15 13.37 17.07 23.81
C HIS A 15 14.07 15.72 23.58
N PRO A 16 15.40 15.61 23.76
CA PRO A 16 16.12 14.36 23.52
C PRO A 16 15.62 13.18 24.37
N ASP A 17 15.23 13.41 25.62
CA ASP A 17 14.74 12.33 26.50
C ASP A 17 13.37 11.81 26.03
N ASP A 18 12.45 12.70 25.66
CA ASP A 18 11.14 12.32 25.13
C ASP A 18 11.28 11.51 23.82
N TRP A 19 12.25 11.89 22.97
CA TRP A 19 12.59 11.12 21.77
C TRP A 19 13.16 9.74 22.11
N GLY A 20 13.98 9.64 23.16
CA GLY A 20 14.50 8.38 23.68
C GLY A 20 13.38 7.45 24.15
N ASP A 21 12.42 7.97 24.91
CA ASP A 21 11.26 7.21 25.39
C ASP A 21 10.36 6.76 24.21
N PHE A 22 10.12 7.67 23.24
CA PHE A 22 9.44 7.33 22.00
C PHE A 22 10.17 6.24 21.21
N TYR A 23 11.50 6.30 21.11
CA TYR A 23 12.29 5.26 20.45
C TYR A 23 12.08 3.90 21.14
N ASP A 24 12.15 3.85 22.47
CA ASP A 24 12.01 2.61 23.23
C ASP A 24 10.56 2.04 23.14
N ASP A 25 9.54 2.89 22.99
CA ASP A 25 8.17 2.47 22.66
C ASP A 25 8.02 1.99 21.20
N SER A 26 8.66 2.68 20.24
CA SER A 26 8.62 2.29 18.83
C SER A 26 9.23 0.90 18.62
N LEU A 27 10.32 0.59 19.31
CA LEU A 27 10.95 -0.72 19.25
C LEU A 27 10.02 -1.80 19.83
N ARG A 28 9.36 -1.51 20.96
CA ARG A 28 8.36 -2.42 21.55
C ARG A 28 7.22 -2.73 20.58
N LEU A 29 6.71 -1.73 19.85
CA LEU A 29 5.67 -1.92 18.83
C LEU A 29 6.14 -2.80 17.67
N LEU A 30 7.36 -2.59 17.18
CA LEU A 30 7.91 -3.36 16.05
C LEU A 30 8.19 -4.81 16.44
N VAL A 31 8.72 -5.05 17.63
CA VAL A 31 9.01 -6.40 18.16
C VAL A 31 7.74 -7.18 18.48
N SER A 32 6.63 -6.49 18.80
CA SER A 32 5.36 -7.13 19.15
C SER A 32 4.49 -7.50 17.95
N PHE A 33 4.94 -7.23 16.72
CA PHE A 33 4.20 -7.57 15.52
C PHE A 33 4.14 -9.10 15.32
N SER A 34 3.00 -9.62 14.87
CA SER A 34 2.75 -11.07 14.78
C SER A 34 3.64 -11.77 13.76
N GLU A 35 4.00 -11.07 12.67
CA GLU A 35 5.00 -11.55 11.72
C GLU A 35 6.36 -10.95 12.10
N PRO A 36 7.37 -11.77 12.42
CA PRO A 36 8.68 -11.25 12.82
C PRO A 36 9.29 -10.37 11.73
N LEU A 37 9.50 -9.10 12.05
CA LEU A 37 10.21 -8.16 11.20
C LEU A 37 11.69 -8.54 11.14
N ILE A 38 12.33 -8.13 10.06
CA ILE A 38 13.74 -8.43 9.81
C ILE A 38 14.54 -7.20 9.42
N SER A 39 15.82 -7.25 9.74
CA SER A 39 16.82 -6.23 9.50
C SER A 39 17.87 -6.71 8.50
N PRO A 40 18.15 -5.95 7.43
CA PRO A 40 19.22 -6.28 6.51
C PRO A 40 20.57 -6.09 7.18
N ASN A 41 21.45 -7.06 6.99
CA ASN A 41 22.83 -7.05 7.41
C ASN A 41 23.71 -7.51 6.24
N ARG A 42 24.95 -7.00 6.17
CA ARG A 42 25.92 -7.36 5.13
C ARG A 42 27.07 -8.08 5.79
N ARG A 43 27.36 -9.31 5.35
CA ARG A 43 28.45 -10.14 5.87
C ARG A 43 29.38 -10.52 4.73
N ILE A 44 30.68 -10.52 4.97
CA ILE A 44 31.66 -11.02 4.01
C ILE A 44 31.87 -12.51 4.28
N ILE A 45 31.41 -13.37 3.37
CA ILE A 45 31.53 -14.82 3.45
C ILE A 45 32.44 -15.30 2.31
N GLN A 46 33.59 -15.88 2.64
CA GLN A 46 34.61 -16.31 1.66
C GLN A 46 35.00 -15.23 0.62
N GLY A 47 35.03 -13.97 1.04
CA GLY A 47 35.37 -12.84 0.18
C GLY A 47 34.22 -12.31 -0.70
N PHE A 48 33.01 -12.84 -0.54
CA PHE A 48 31.80 -12.33 -1.18
C PHE A 48 30.95 -11.57 -0.16
N GLU A 49 30.44 -10.40 -0.56
CA GLU A 49 29.48 -9.64 0.25
C GLU A 49 28.09 -10.27 0.09
N CYS A 50 27.61 -10.94 1.13
CA CYS A 50 26.31 -11.59 1.18
C CYS A 50 25.33 -10.75 2.01
N VAL A 51 24.08 -10.67 1.55
CA VAL A 51 22.98 -10.10 2.33
C VAL A 51 22.47 -11.17 3.29
N SER A 52 22.44 -10.81 4.57
CA SER A 52 21.86 -11.62 5.64
C SER A 52 20.72 -10.87 6.29
N TYR A 53 19.67 -11.58 6.70
CA TYR A 53 18.61 -11.01 7.51
C TYR A 53 18.68 -11.52 8.94
N SER A 54 18.44 -10.59 9.87
CA SER A 54 18.33 -10.89 11.30
C SER A 54 16.97 -10.48 11.81
N HIS A 55 16.44 -11.24 12.77
CA HIS A 55 15.27 -10.83 13.54
C HIS A 55 15.62 -9.78 14.61
N ASP A 56 16.92 -9.61 14.89
CA ASP A 56 17.41 -8.52 15.73
C ASP A 56 17.36 -7.22 14.91
N ILE A 57 16.23 -6.52 15.06
CA ILE A 57 15.99 -5.26 14.35
C ILE A 57 16.75 -4.08 14.97
N GLU A 58 17.22 -4.21 16.21
CA GLU A 58 18.02 -3.20 16.90
C GLU A 58 19.52 -3.40 16.69
N ARG A 59 20.24 -2.30 16.42
CA ARG A 59 21.65 -2.27 16.02
C ARG A 59 22.45 -1.28 16.88
N ASP A 60 23.75 -1.49 16.92
CA ASP A 60 24.74 -0.61 17.55
C ASP A 60 24.43 -0.27 19.01
N LEU A 61 24.00 -1.26 19.81
CA LEU A 61 23.61 -1.11 21.21
C LEU A 61 24.70 -0.44 22.08
N ASP A 62 25.97 -0.72 21.77
CA ASP A 62 27.13 -0.26 22.53
C ASP A 62 27.50 1.21 22.24
N ASP A 63 26.97 1.80 21.16
CA ASP A 63 27.19 3.20 20.80
C ASP A 63 25.86 3.97 20.87
N PRO A 64 25.63 4.76 21.95
CA PRO A 64 24.41 5.54 22.11
C PRO A 64 24.09 6.46 20.93
N MET A 65 25.11 6.95 20.21
CA MET A 65 24.92 7.82 19.05
C MET A 65 24.56 7.04 17.79
N SER A 66 24.93 5.77 17.69
CA SER A 66 24.64 4.92 16.54
C SER A 66 23.47 3.97 16.78
N ARG A 67 23.04 3.76 18.03
CA ARG A 67 21.92 2.89 18.38
C ARG A 67 20.66 3.24 17.58
N HIS A 68 20.16 2.26 16.84
CA HIS A 68 19.00 2.43 15.96
C HIS A 68 18.28 1.11 15.76
N TRP A 69 17.00 1.17 15.37
CA TRP A 69 16.36 0.01 14.75
C TRP A 69 16.35 0.16 13.23
N HIS A 70 16.40 -0.98 12.52
CA HIS A 70 16.45 -1.06 11.07
C HIS A 70 15.57 -2.22 10.57
N VAL A 71 14.49 -1.90 9.85
CA VAL A 71 13.48 -2.86 9.37
C VAL A 71 13.41 -2.87 7.84
N SER A 72 13.30 -4.04 7.22
CA SER A 72 13.15 -4.24 5.76
C SER A 72 11.96 -5.15 5.38
N GLY A 73 10.97 -5.24 6.26
CA GLY A 73 9.79 -6.10 6.11
C GLY A 73 9.88 -7.39 6.91
N SER A 74 9.08 -8.40 6.54
CA SER A 74 9.19 -9.78 7.02
C SER A 74 9.86 -10.69 5.98
N MET A 75 10.20 -11.93 6.36
CA MET A 75 10.69 -12.94 5.41
C MET A 75 9.66 -13.20 4.29
N ARG A 76 8.36 -13.25 4.63
CA ARG A 76 7.28 -13.45 3.66
C ARG A 76 7.22 -12.32 2.65
N ASP A 77 7.34 -11.09 3.12
CA ASP A 77 7.32 -9.90 2.27
C ASP A 77 8.43 -9.96 1.23
N ILE A 78 9.63 -10.35 1.64
CA ILE A 78 10.79 -10.49 0.74
C ILE A 78 10.56 -11.55 -0.33
N SER A 79 10.02 -12.72 0.02
CA SER A 79 9.70 -13.76 -0.96
C SER A 79 8.69 -13.25 -2.01
N VAL A 80 7.67 -12.49 -1.59
CA VAL A 80 6.70 -11.84 -2.50
C VAL A 80 7.40 -10.83 -3.41
N MET A 81 8.31 -10.03 -2.88
CA MET A 81 9.01 -9.00 -3.65
C MET A 81 10.02 -9.58 -4.65
N GLU A 82 10.66 -10.69 -4.30
CA GLU A 82 11.56 -11.38 -5.20
C GLU A 82 10.83 -11.99 -6.40
N ALA A 83 9.68 -12.63 -6.16
CA ALA A 83 8.83 -13.16 -7.22
C ALA A 83 8.36 -12.05 -8.18
N ALA A 84 8.13 -10.84 -7.66
CA ALA A 84 7.79 -9.65 -8.44
C ALA A 84 8.97 -9.08 -9.28
N LYS A 85 10.16 -9.72 -9.24
CA LYS A 85 11.40 -9.30 -9.92
C LYS A 85 11.78 -7.84 -9.67
N ASP A 86 11.46 -7.30 -8.49
CA ASP A 86 11.93 -5.96 -8.15
C ASP A 86 13.40 -6.01 -7.72
N GLN A 87 14.29 -6.09 -8.71
CA GLN A 87 15.74 -6.06 -8.50
C GLN A 87 16.18 -4.78 -7.79
N GLN A 88 15.45 -3.67 -7.96
CA GLN A 88 15.74 -2.42 -7.26
C GLN A 88 15.46 -2.56 -5.76
N TYR A 89 14.40 -3.28 -5.37
CA TYR A 89 14.11 -3.58 -3.97
C TYR A 89 15.16 -4.50 -3.34
N LEU A 90 15.54 -5.60 -4.01
CA LEU A 90 16.55 -6.53 -3.48
C LEU A 90 17.93 -5.89 -3.36
N ALA A 91 18.29 -4.98 -4.28
CA ALA A 91 19.56 -4.27 -4.26
C ALA A 91 19.61 -3.13 -3.23
N THR A 92 18.48 -2.44 -3.00
CA THR A 92 18.43 -1.29 -2.08
C THR A 92 17.92 -1.63 -0.69
N ALA A 93 17.30 -2.81 -0.51
CA ALA A 93 16.58 -3.24 0.69
C ALA A 93 15.78 -2.07 1.26
N GLN A 94 14.70 -1.65 0.57
CA GLN A 94 13.93 -0.47 1.00
C GLN A 94 13.53 -0.65 2.46
N SER A 95 14.19 0.13 3.30
CA SER A 95 14.27 -0.16 4.71
C SER A 95 14.12 1.12 5.49
N PHE A 96 13.62 0.93 6.69
CA PHE A 96 13.22 1.98 7.60
C PHE A 96 14.21 1.96 8.73
N ARG A 97 14.81 3.11 9.02
CA ARG A 97 15.78 3.26 10.09
C ARG A 97 15.37 4.40 10.99
N MET A 98 15.45 4.19 12.29
CA MET A 98 15.32 5.26 13.26
C MET A 98 16.38 5.17 14.33
N PHE A 99 17.10 6.26 14.56
CA PHE A 99 18.14 6.39 15.57
C PHE A 99 17.53 6.84 16.90
N ARG A 100 18.04 6.27 17.99
CA ARG A 100 17.68 6.67 19.35
C ARG A 100 18.21 8.07 19.69
N ALA A 101 19.37 8.44 19.17
CA ALA A 101 19.95 9.77 19.40
C ALA A 101 19.33 10.82 18.47
N LEU A 102 18.51 11.71 19.02
CA LEU A 102 17.86 12.81 18.28
C LEU A 102 18.87 13.72 17.54
N GLN A 103 20.08 13.84 18.07
CA GLN A 103 21.17 14.62 17.49
C GLN A 103 21.57 14.13 16.09
N ARG A 104 21.31 12.87 15.73
CA ARG A 104 21.53 12.35 14.36
C ARG A 104 20.67 13.05 13.31
N TYR A 105 19.55 13.63 13.73
CA TYR A 105 18.61 14.31 12.84
C TYR A 105 18.85 15.82 12.76
N ARG A 106 19.68 16.38 13.64
CA ARG A 106 19.96 17.81 13.64
C ARG A 106 20.97 18.14 12.54
N SER A 107 20.54 18.96 11.59
CA SER A 107 21.45 19.58 10.63
C SER A 107 22.30 20.63 11.35
N PRO A 108 23.59 20.80 11.00
CA PRO A 108 24.45 21.83 11.59
C PRO A 108 24.08 23.29 11.21
N GLY A 109 22.85 23.54 10.75
CA GLY A 109 22.34 24.84 10.28
C GLY A 109 21.61 25.68 11.34
N GLU A 110 21.24 26.91 10.98
CA GLU A 110 20.47 27.84 11.82
C GLU A 110 19.00 27.38 11.94
N GLY A 111 18.63 26.78 13.08
CA GLY A 111 17.33 26.16 13.38
C GLY A 111 16.05 26.65 12.66
N SER A 112 15.14 25.70 12.48
CA SER A 112 13.99 25.77 11.54
C SER A 112 13.22 27.09 11.53
N LYS A 113 13.22 27.72 10.35
CA LYS A 113 12.43 28.93 10.02
C LYS A 113 10.98 28.64 9.63
N ALA A 114 10.58 27.36 9.52
CA ALA A 114 9.23 26.99 9.11
C ALA A 114 8.17 27.34 10.16
N ALA A 115 7.02 27.87 9.71
CA ALA A 115 5.93 28.24 10.61
C ALA A 115 5.28 27.00 11.26
N GLY A 116 5.21 25.86 10.56
CA GLY A 116 4.96 24.57 11.21
C GLY A 116 5.15 23.35 10.31
N ILE A 117 4.88 22.17 10.87
CA ILE A 117 5.31 20.88 10.28
C ILE A 117 4.53 20.49 9.01
N VAL A 118 3.31 21.02 8.83
CA VAL A 118 2.54 20.83 7.59
C VAL A 118 3.27 21.46 6.40
N ASP A 119 3.91 22.61 6.59
CA ASP A 119 4.69 23.29 5.56
C ASP A 119 5.91 22.45 5.14
N ALA A 120 6.41 21.59 6.02
CA ALA A 120 7.56 20.73 5.74
C ALA A 120 7.24 19.56 4.79
N VAL A 121 5.97 19.24 4.57
CA VAL A 121 5.54 18.21 3.61
C VAL A 121 5.33 18.80 2.22
N ASP A 122 5.16 20.11 2.14
CA ASP A 122 4.96 20.85 0.89
C ASP A 122 6.30 21.17 0.24
N ASP A 123 6.69 20.41 -0.79
CA ASP A 123 7.98 20.56 -1.48
C ASP A 123 8.17 21.97 -2.11
N GLU A 124 7.10 22.73 -2.33
CA GLU A 124 7.15 24.11 -2.86
C GLU A 124 7.42 25.17 -1.78
N ALA A 125 7.25 24.85 -0.49
CA ALA A 125 7.41 25.81 0.62
C ALA A 125 8.87 26.17 0.93
N GLY A 126 9.82 25.67 0.14
CA GLY A 126 11.27 25.82 0.37
C GLY A 126 11.79 24.83 1.40
N GLU A 127 13.12 24.78 1.57
CA GLU A 127 13.80 23.92 2.56
C GLU A 127 13.44 24.36 4.00
N ALA A 128 12.21 24.12 4.42
CA ALA A 128 11.88 24.02 5.84
C ALA A 128 12.85 23.01 6.45
N GLU A 129 13.60 23.40 7.49
CA GLU A 129 14.60 22.55 8.16
C GLU A 129 13.97 21.41 8.98
N SER A 130 13.02 20.71 8.39
CA SER A 130 12.58 19.41 8.84
C SER A 130 13.64 18.38 8.48
N CYS A 131 13.75 17.37 9.31
CA CYS A 131 14.57 16.20 9.05
C CYS A 131 13.68 15.04 8.66
N LEU A 132 14.05 14.33 7.60
CA LEU A 132 13.43 13.08 7.22
C LEU A 132 13.99 11.95 8.11
N VAL A 133 13.13 11.34 8.92
CA VAL A 133 13.51 10.18 9.75
C VAL A 133 13.62 8.94 8.88
N PHE A 134 12.55 8.66 8.12
CA PHE A 134 12.52 7.63 7.09
C PHE A 134 11.50 7.99 6.02
N PHE A 135 11.73 7.54 4.78
CA PHE A 135 10.73 7.51 3.71
C PHE A 135 11.10 6.41 2.72
N ALA A 136 10.22 5.43 2.56
CA ALA A 136 10.43 4.32 1.66
C ALA A 136 9.11 3.73 1.18
N LYS A 137 9.19 2.95 0.10
CA LYS A 137 8.05 2.26 -0.48
C LYS A 137 7.80 0.97 0.29
N THR A 138 6.57 0.80 0.76
CA THR A 138 6.08 -0.36 1.51
C THR A 138 5.27 -1.32 0.64
N ARG A 139 4.74 -0.82 -0.50
CA ARG A 139 3.85 -1.55 -1.42
C ARG A 139 2.53 -2.04 -0.78
N GLY A 140 2.21 -1.57 0.42
CA GLY A 140 1.05 -2.06 1.17
C GLY A 140 1.21 -3.48 1.70
N LEU A 141 2.46 -3.98 1.79
CA LEU A 141 2.74 -5.26 2.43
C LEU A 141 2.51 -5.20 3.95
N ALA A 142 2.47 -6.35 4.62
CA ALA A 142 2.04 -6.49 6.01
C ALA A 142 2.83 -5.58 6.98
N PHE A 143 4.14 -5.44 6.75
CA PHE A 143 5.01 -4.57 7.56
C PHE A 143 4.71 -3.06 7.45
N HIS A 144 3.86 -2.62 6.51
CA HIS A 144 3.38 -1.24 6.42
C HIS A 144 2.68 -0.80 7.72
N ILE A 145 1.81 -1.65 8.24
CA ILE A 145 0.95 -1.35 9.40
C ILE A 145 1.77 -1.06 10.67
N PRO A 146 2.73 -1.92 11.11
CA PRO A 146 3.53 -1.61 12.30
C PRO A 146 4.44 -0.38 12.11
N LEU A 147 4.95 -0.12 10.91
CA LEU A 147 5.72 1.10 10.65
C LEU A 147 4.84 2.36 10.68
N LEU A 148 3.62 2.27 10.14
CA LEU A 148 2.64 3.35 10.22
C LEU A 148 2.23 3.61 11.68
N ALA A 149 2.07 2.57 12.49
CA ALA A 149 1.84 2.70 13.94
C ALA A 149 2.96 3.50 14.63
N VAL A 150 4.23 3.24 14.28
CA VAL A 150 5.37 4.02 14.80
C VAL A 150 5.30 5.48 14.37
N ALA A 151 5.02 5.75 13.10
CA ALA A 151 4.92 7.12 12.59
C ALA A 151 3.75 7.89 13.25
N MET A 152 2.57 7.25 13.35
CA MET A 152 1.39 7.79 14.04
C MET A 152 1.68 8.10 15.51
N LEU A 153 2.41 7.22 16.21
CA LEU A 153 2.81 7.46 17.59
C LEU A 153 3.74 8.69 17.70
N ALA A 154 4.68 8.85 16.77
CA ALA A 154 5.57 10.02 16.72
C ALA A 154 4.76 11.31 16.58
N GLU A 155 3.82 11.34 15.63
CA GLU A 155 2.97 12.50 15.39
C GLU A 155 2.07 12.83 16.60
N HIS A 156 1.55 11.80 17.27
CA HIS A 156 0.77 11.96 18.49
C HIS A 156 1.58 12.57 19.64
N ARG A 157 2.80 12.07 19.88
CA ARG A 157 3.66 12.50 21.00
C ARG A 157 4.38 13.82 20.75
N PHE A 158 4.61 14.16 19.49
CA PHE A 158 5.27 15.40 19.09
C PHE A 158 4.39 16.26 18.17
N PRO A 159 3.21 16.75 18.65
CA PRO A 159 2.36 17.62 17.85
C PRO A 159 3.13 18.83 17.33
N ASP A 160 2.89 19.22 16.08
CA ASP A 160 3.59 20.32 15.39
C ASP A 160 5.10 20.14 15.17
N CYS A 161 5.66 19.02 15.62
CA CYS A 161 7.08 18.70 15.53
C CYS A 161 7.34 17.42 14.76
N ALA A 162 6.34 16.56 14.57
CA ALA A 162 6.40 15.37 13.73
C ALA A 162 5.19 15.34 12.79
N ILE A 163 5.36 14.73 11.61
CA ILE A 163 4.28 14.49 10.66
C ILE A 163 4.49 13.17 9.92
N THR A 164 3.44 12.37 9.90
CA THR A 164 3.33 11.14 9.14
C THR A 164 2.77 11.44 7.76
N PHE A 165 3.40 10.90 6.72
CA PHE A 165 2.99 11.13 5.33
C PHE A 165 3.24 9.89 4.46
N GLY A 166 2.66 9.87 3.26
CA GLY A 166 2.73 8.75 2.33
C GLY A 166 1.35 8.38 1.80
N ASP A 167 1.25 7.20 1.18
CA ASP A 167 -0.02 6.65 0.70
C ASP A 167 -0.68 5.89 1.85
N ILE A 168 -1.49 6.59 2.64
CA ILE A 168 -2.13 6.06 3.84
C ILE A 168 -3.64 6.20 3.72
N ASP A 169 -4.37 5.09 3.86
CA ASP A 169 -5.83 5.10 3.95
C ASP A 169 -6.33 4.96 5.40
N ALA A 170 -7.64 5.17 5.59
CA ALA A 170 -8.27 5.13 6.90
C ALA A 170 -8.21 3.73 7.55
N SER A 171 -8.33 2.66 6.75
CA SER A 171 -8.27 1.28 7.25
C SER A 171 -6.87 0.93 7.78
N GLN A 172 -5.83 1.37 7.07
CA GLN A 172 -4.44 1.24 7.51
C GLN A 172 -4.19 2.02 8.81
N ALA A 173 -4.75 3.23 8.93
CA ALA A 173 -4.67 4.03 10.16
C ALA A 173 -5.41 3.37 11.34
N ASP A 174 -6.61 2.81 11.12
CA ASP A 174 -7.39 2.09 12.15
C ASP A 174 -6.63 0.85 12.67
N GLN A 175 -6.05 0.08 11.75
CA GLN A 175 -5.23 -1.09 12.10
C GLN A 175 -3.99 -0.69 12.90
N SER A 176 -3.31 0.37 12.47
CA SER A 176 -2.11 0.90 13.13
C SER A 176 -2.42 1.45 14.53
N GLN A 177 -3.51 2.21 14.67
CA GLN A 177 -4.02 2.67 15.97
C GLN A 177 -4.32 1.49 16.90
N SER A 178 -4.91 0.41 16.37
CA SER A 178 -5.21 -0.79 17.14
C SER A 178 -3.95 -1.49 17.67
N ILE A 179 -2.84 -1.49 16.91
CA ILE A 179 -1.54 -1.98 17.37
C ILE A 179 -1.04 -1.12 18.54
N VAL A 180 -1.06 0.22 18.39
CA VAL A 180 -0.63 1.14 19.46
C VAL A 180 -1.44 0.92 20.73
N PHE A 181 -2.76 0.88 20.62
CA PHE A 181 -3.64 0.66 21.78
C PHE A 181 -3.39 -0.69 22.45
N ARG A 182 -3.22 -1.76 21.67
CA ARG A 182 -2.99 -3.12 22.21
C ARG A 182 -1.70 -3.21 23.01
N HIS A 183 -0.62 -2.58 22.55
CA HIS A 183 0.71 -2.78 23.12
C HIS A 183 1.14 -1.69 24.10
N LEU A 184 0.64 -0.47 23.94
CA LEU A 184 0.97 0.67 24.81
C LEU A 184 -0.22 1.13 25.67
N GLY A 185 -1.45 0.67 25.39
CA GLY A 185 -2.65 1.13 26.09
C GLY A 185 -3.09 2.55 25.70
N GLU A 186 -2.48 3.13 24.67
CA GLU A 186 -2.70 4.51 24.24
C GLU A 186 -3.66 4.57 23.06
N LYS A 187 -4.71 5.39 23.16
CA LYS A 187 -5.58 5.71 22.03
C LYS A 187 -5.07 6.98 21.35
N ILE A 188 -4.52 6.82 20.15
CA ILE A 188 -3.94 7.93 19.36
C ILE A 188 -4.85 8.31 18.20
N PRO A 189 -4.89 9.57 17.73
CA PRO A 189 -5.69 9.95 16.57
C PRO A 189 -5.11 9.42 15.26
N HIS A 190 -5.87 9.52 14.16
CA HIS A 190 -5.35 9.26 12.82
C HIS A 190 -4.27 10.29 12.43
N PRO A 191 -3.36 9.95 11.48
CA PRO A 191 -2.44 10.93 10.90
C PRO A 191 -3.17 12.20 10.49
N LEU A 192 -2.57 13.36 10.74
CA LEU A 192 -3.13 14.66 10.41
C LEU A 192 -3.46 14.73 8.92
N LEU A 193 -2.60 14.20 8.05
CA LEU A 193 -2.79 14.22 6.60
C LEU A 193 -3.91 13.30 6.09
N THR A 194 -4.45 12.42 6.94
CA THR A 194 -5.61 11.57 6.63
C THR A 194 -6.89 12.03 7.34
N ASP A 195 -6.80 13.07 8.17
CA ASP A 195 -7.91 13.67 8.91
C ASP A 195 -8.21 15.06 8.33
N SER A 196 -9.10 15.11 7.34
CA SER A 196 -9.44 16.35 6.62
C SER A 196 -9.89 17.47 7.55
N SER A 197 -10.64 17.14 8.61
CA SER A 197 -11.15 18.14 9.54
C SER A 197 -10.01 18.75 10.35
N ARG A 198 -9.19 17.91 11.01
CA ARG A 198 -8.05 18.40 11.80
C ARG A 198 -7.02 19.13 10.95
N LEU A 199 -6.75 18.65 9.74
CA LEU A 199 -5.82 19.32 8.83
C LEU A 199 -6.37 20.68 8.36
N LEU A 200 -7.66 20.75 8.02
CA LEU A 200 -8.26 22.01 7.56
C LEU A 200 -8.25 23.06 8.68
N GLU A 201 -8.62 22.69 9.90
CA GLU A 201 -8.49 23.58 11.07
C GLU A 201 -7.05 24.09 11.24
N LYS A 202 -6.08 23.19 11.10
CA LYS A 202 -4.65 23.50 11.24
C LYS A 202 -4.17 24.50 10.18
N VAL A 203 -4.55 24.29 8.92
CA VAL A 203 -4.10 25.11 7.79
C VAL A 203 -4.86 26.44 7.76
N LEU A 204 -6.19 26.41 7.85
CA LEU A 204 -7.00 27.64 7.83
C LEU A 204 -6.80 28.51 9.08
N GLY A 205 -6.50 27.91 10.23
CA GLY A 205 -6.12 28.64 11.44
C GLY A 205 -4.86 29.50 11.27
N ARG A 206 -4.01 29.17 10.29
CA ARG A 206 -2.83 29.97 9.91
C ARG A 206 -3.14 30.91 8.75
N GLN A 207 -3.90 30.45 7.75
CA GLN A 207 -4.23 31.16 6.52
C GLN A 207 -5.69 30.91 6.14
N GLY A 208 -6.60 31.79 6.55
CA GLY A 208 -8.05 31.67 6.31
C GLY A 208 -8.49 32.04 4.89
N ASP A 209 -7.64 31.86 3.88
CA ASP A 209 -7.87 32.27 2.50
C ASP A 209 -7.69 31.11 1.51
N ILE A 210 -7.81 31.40 0.21
CA ILE A 210 -7.65 30.41 -0.85
C ILE A 210 -6.24 29.80 -0.89
N ASN A 211 -5.20 30.50 -0.43
CA ASN A 211 -3.84 29.98 -0.41
C ASN A 211 -3.70 28.90 0.66
N GLY A 212 -4.30 29.11 1.83
CA GLY A 212 -4.42 28.06 2.85
C GLY A 212 -5.17 26.84 2.31
N LEU A 213 -6.25 27.04 1.56
CA LEU A 213 -6.96 25.93 0.92
C LEU A 213 -6.10 25.21 -0.14
N GLU A 214 -5.34 25.93 -0.95
CA GLU A 214 -4.40 25.34 -1.91
C GLU A 214 -3.31 24.54 -1.22
N GLN A 215 -2.77 25.05 -0.10
CA GLN A 215 -1.85 24.30 0.75
C GLN A 215 -2.50 23.02 1.28
N PHE A 216 -3.72 23.13 1.82
CA PHE A 216 -4.48 21.96 2.25
C PHE A 216 -4.57 20.93 1.12
N ILE A 217 -4.92 21.33 -0.11
CA ILE A 217 -5.05 20.41 -1.25
C ILE A 217 -3.73 19.75 -1.63
N ARG A 218 -2.60 20.47 -1.52
CA ARG A 218 -1.27 19.91 -1.82
C ARG A 218 -0.84 18.85 -0.81
N VAL A 219 -1.07 19.12 0.48
CA VAL A 219 -0.57 18.27 1.57
C VAL A 219 -1.56 17.20 2.00
N TYR A 220 -2.87 17.46 1.88
CA TYR A 220 -3.90 16.47 2.11
C TYR A 220 -3.73 15.39 1.04
N SER A 221 -3.41 14.17 1.49
CA SER A 221 -3.14 13.03 0.62
C SER A 221 -4.28 12.02 0.70
N PRO A 222 -5.49 12.35 0.24
CA PRO A 222 -6.56 11.37 0.23
C PRO A 222 -6.34 10.36 -0.90
N PRO A 223 -6.92 9.16 -0.77
CA PRO A 223 -7.22 8.33 -1.94
C PRO A 223 -8.09 9.12 -2.94
N ARG A 224 -8.38 8.54 -4.11
CA ARG A 224 -9.05 9.17 -5.29
C ARG A 224 -10.38 9.94 -5.05
N GLU A 225 -10.84 10.11 -3.81
CA GLU A 225 -12.06 10.76 -3.31
C GLU A 225 -11.80 12.14 -2.65
N ALA A 226 -10.68 12.78 -2.97
CA ALA A 226 -10.22 14.05 -2.37
C ALA A 226 -11.27 15.17 -2.28
N ALA A 227 -12.12 15.29 -3.31
CA ALA A 227 -13.01 16.43 -3.48
C ALA A 227 -14.21 16.41 -2.52
N SER A 228 -14.87 15.26 -2.33
CA SER A 228 -16.04 15.15 -1.45
C SER A 228 -15.66 15.41 0.01
N GLN A 229 -14.55 14.83 0.46
CA GLN A 229 -14.03 15.00 1.81
C GLN A 229 -13.56 16.44 2.08
N LEU A 230 -12.90 17.08 1.12
CA LEU A 230 -12.51 18.49 1.23
C LEU A 230 -13.73 19.40 1.33
N LEU A 231 -14.69 19.24 0.42
CA LEU A 231 -15.91 20.04 0.42
C LEU A 231 -16.68 19.87 1.72
N LYS A 232 -16.80 18.63 2.20
CA LYS A 232 -17.43 18.33 3.48
C LYS A 232 -16.70 19.01 4.63
N ALA A 233 -15.37 18.90 4.68
CA ALA A 233 -14.58 19.57 5.72
C ALA A 233 -14.80 21.10 5.69
N LEU A 234 -14.83 21.73 4.52
CA LEU A 234 -15.11 23.16 4.39
C LEU A 234 -16.52 23.52 4.89
N VAL A 235 -17.52 22.73 4.53
CA VAL A 235 -18.91 22.94 4.96
C VAL A 235 -19.07 22.76 6.46
N ASP A 236 -18.49 21.70 7.04
CA ASP A 236 -18.53 21.41 8.47
C ASP A 236 -17.88 22.54 9.30
N HIS A 237 -16.90 23.25 8.73
CA HIS A 237 -16.25 24.44 9.33
C HIS A 237 -16.88 25.77 8.92
N ASN A 238 -18.08 25.76 8.35
CA ASN A 238 -18.83 26.93 7.90
C ASN A 238 -18.06 27.81 6.89
N GLN A 239 -17.17 27.21 6.09
CA GLN A 239 -16.36 27.87 5.05
C GLN A 239 -17.05 27.84 3.68
N TRP A 240 -18.35 28.13 3.62
CA TRP A 240 -19.17 28.06 2.40
C TRP A 240 -18.62 28.89 1.24
N GLY A 241 -18.07 30.07 1.54
CA GLY A 241 -17.46 30.94 0.51
C GLY A 241 -16.28 30.27 -0.17
N LEU A 242 -15.37 29.68 0.61
CA LEU A 242 -14.19 28.96 0.10
C LEU A 242 -14.58 27.68 -0.63
N ALA A 243 -15.55 26.91 -0.09
CA ALA A 243 -16.08 25.72 -0.76
C ALA A 243 -16.61 26.04 -2.16
N ARG A 244 -17.42 27.11 -2.27
CA ARG A 244 -17.97 27.58 -3.53
C ARG A 244 -16.89 28.07 -4.49
N GLU A 245 -15.96 28.90 -4.01
CA GLU A 245 -14.87 29.45 -4.83
C GLU A 245 -13.98 28.34 -5.41
N TRP A 246 -13.56 27.41 -4.55
CA TRP A 246 -12.77 26.26 -4.94
C TRP A 246 -13.52 25.37 -5.93
N PHE A 247 -14.78 25.05 -5.64
CA PHE A 247 -15.58 24.21 -6.51
C PHE A 247 -15.73 24.82 -7.89
N LEU A 248 -16.05 26.12 -8.00
CA LEU A 248 -16.13 26.82 -9.28
C LEU A 248 -14.80 26.76 -10.05
N LYS A 249 -13.67 27.00 -9.39
CA LYS A 249 -12.33 26.93 -9.99
C LYS A 249 -12.03 25.52 -10.52
N HIS A 250 -12.30 24.48 -9.73
CA HIS A 250 -12.12 23.09 -10.10
C HIS A 250 -13.07 22.66 -11.22
N PHE A 251 -14.34 23.03 -11.13
CA PHE A 251 -15.39 22.59 -12.04
C PHE A 251 -15.28 23.25 -13.41
N ARG A 252 -14.74 24.47 -13.48
CA ARG A 252 -14.55 25.23 -14.73
C ARG A 252 -13.64 24.55 -15.75
N VAL A 253 -12.66 23.76 -15.31
CA VAL A 253 -11.70 23.09 -16.21
C VAL A 253 -12.21 21.75 -16.76
N LEU A 254 -13.40 21.31 -16.33
CA LEU A 254 -13.97 20.03 -16.73
C LEU A 254 -14.84 20.18 -17.99
N SER A 255 -14.91 19.11 -18.79
CA SER A 255 -15.79 19.06 -19.96
C SER A 255 -17.19 18.57 -19.58
N PRO A 256 -18.25 19.08 -20.23
CA PRO A 256 -19.60 18.56 -20.05
C PRO A 256 -19.65 17.06 -20.37
N GLY A 257 -20.38 16.29 -19.55
CA GLY A 257 -20.54 14.84 -19.74
C GLY A 257 -19.27 14.00 -19.47
N SER A 258 -18.17 14.61 -19.01
CA SER A 258 -16.99 13.86 -18.59
C SER A 258 -17.24 13.16 -17.24
N ILE A 259 -16.57 12.01 -17.03
CA ILE A 259 -16.58 11.31 -15.73
C ILE A 259 -16.16 12.25 -14.59
N GLY A 260 -15.18 13.14 -14.83
CA GLY A 260 -14.72 14.12 -13.86
C GLY A 260 -15.81 15.12 -13.46
N ALA A 261 -16.61 15.60 -14.42
CA ALA A 261 -17.73 16.50 -14.15
C ALA A 261 -18.81 15.80 -13.30
N GLY A 262 -19.18 14.56 -13.66
CA GLY A 262 -20.14 13.76 -12.88
C GLY A 262 -19.67 13.53 -11.44
N LYS A 263 -18.40 13.13 -11.25
CA LYS A 263 -17.80 12.94 -9.93
C LYS A 263 -17.75 14.23 -9.10
N SER A 264 -17.49 15.36 -9.74
CA SER A 264 -17.49 16.66 -9.05
C SER A 264 -18.90 17.07 -8.60
N CYS A 265 -19.91 16.88 -9.46
CA CYS A 265 -21.31 17.10 -9.08
C CYS A 265 -21.70 16.23 -7.88
N LEU A 266 -21.37 14.93 -7.90
CA LEU A 266 -21.59 14.04 -6.78
C LEU A 266 -20.88 14.51 -5.51
N SER A 267 -19.60 14.87 -5.61
CA SER A 267 -18.81 15.33 -4.47
C SER A 267 -19.46 16.54 -3.79
N TRP A 268 -20.01 17.47 -4.58
CA TRP A 268 -20.76 18.61 -4.05
C TRP A 268 -22.03 18.17 -3.34
N ILE A 269 -22.87 17.33 -3.96
CA ILE A 269 -24.14 16.90 -3.37
C ILE A 269 -23.89 16.09 -2.08
N HIS A 270 -22.88 15.22 -2.08
CA HIS A 270 -22.47 14.47 -0.89
C HIS A 270 -22.07 15.38 0.26
N ALA A 271 -21.34 16.47 -0.02
CA ALA A 271 -20.88 17.40 0.99
C ALA A 271 -21.96 18.36 1.48
N THR A 272 -22.83 18.85 0.58
CA THR A 272 -23.69 20.02 0.86
C THR A 272 -25.18 19.70 0.85
N SER A 273 -25.59 18.61 0.17
CA SER A 273 -26.98 18.33 -0.22
C SER A 273 -27.67 19.47 -1.01
N ASP A 274 -26.92 20.45 -1.52
CA ASP A 274 -27.46 21.65 -2.18
C ASP A 274 -27.42 21.52 -3.70
N LEU A 275 -28.51 20.97 -4.26
CA LEU A 275 -28.71 20.86 -5.71
C LEU A 275 -28.93 22.22 -6.38
N GLN A 276 -29.51 23.19 -5.68
CA GLN A 276 -29.82 24.50 -6.27
C GLN A 276 -28.53 25.24 -6.57
N GLU A 277 -27.63 25.33 -5.59
CA GLU A 277 -26.34 25.98 -5.77
C GLU A 277 -25.49 25.21 -6.78
N LEU A 278 -25.55 23.87 -6.82
CA LEU A 278 -24.89 23.09 -7.88
C LEU A 278 -25.35 23.53 -9.28
N PHE A 279 -26.66 23.62 -9.53
CA PHE A 279 -27.17 24.05 -10.83
C PHE A 279 -26.82 25.50 -11.16
N VAL A 280 -26.83 26.39 -10.17
CA VAL A 280 -26.39 27.78 -10.34
C VAL A 280 -24.92 27.81 -10.74
N MET A 281 -24.05 27.12 -10.01
CA MET A 281 -22.61 27.07 -10.30
C MET A 281 -22.30 26.42 -11.65
N ALA A 282 -22.98 25.32 -11.98
CA ALA A 282 -22.74 24.55 -13.19
C ALA A 282 -23.25 25.26 -14.45
N CYS A 283 -24.45 25.84 -14.40
CA CYS A 283 -25.18 26.29 -15.59
C CYS A 283 -25.31 27.81 -15.73
N LYS A 284 -25.27 28.57 -14.61
CA LYS A 284 -25.59 30.01 -14.62
C LYS A 284 -24.40 30.91 -14.28
N SER A 285 -23.51 30.46 -13.40
CA SER A 285 -22.36 31.23 -12.95
C SER A 285 -21.39 31.51 -14.09
N THR A 286 -21.02 32.79 -14.29
CA THR A 286 -19.98 33.20 -15.24
C THR A 286 -18.58 32.79 -14.80
N ALA A 287 -18.39 32.49 -13.51
CA ALA A 287 -17.16 31.93 -12.97
C ALA A 287 -17.11 30.39 -13.11
N GLY A 288 -18.25 29.75 -13.37
CA GLY A 288 -18.35 28.31 -13.58
C GLY A 288 -18.18 27.91 -15.04
N PRO A 289 -18.39 26.62 -15.37
CA PRO A 289 -18.20 26.12 -16.73
C PRO A 289 -19.37 26.43 -17.70
N GLN A 290 -20.51 26.90 -17.20
CA GLN A 290 -21.70 27.22 -18.00
C GLN A 290 -22.20 26.04 -18.86
N PHE A 291 -22.23 24.85 -18.27
CA PHE A 291 -22.76 23.66 -18.91
C PHE A 291 -24.23 23.81 -19.26
N LYS A 292 -24.67 23.10 -20.30
CA LYS A 292 -26.09 22.97 -20.58
C LYS A 292 -26.75 22.17 -19.45
N PRO A 293 -27.95 22.55 -18.97
CA PRO A 293 -28.63 21.83 -17.90
C PRO A 293 -28.81 20.33 -18.21
N GLU A 294 -29.07 19.99 -19.47
CA GLU A 294 -29.22 18.61 -19.93
C GLU A 294 -27.95 17.78 -19.73
N ASP A 295 -26.76 18.35 -19.95
CA ASP A 295 -25.49 17.65 -19.78
C ASP A 295 -25.22 17.35 -18.30
N VAL A 296 -25.55 18.29 -17.41
CA VAL A 296 -25.43 18.10 -15.95
C VAL A 296 -26.39 17.01 -15.48
N LEU A 297 -27.64 17.05 -15.93
CA LEU A 297 -28.66 16.06 -15.55
C LEU A 297 -28.31 14.66 -16.03
N LYS A 298 -27.76 14.54 -17.24
CA LYS A 298 -27.24 13.26 -17.73
C LYS A 298 -26.15 12.73 -16.79
N SER A 299 -25.17 13.57 -16.41
CA SER A 299 -24.11 13.16 -15.47
C SER A 299 -24.63 12.79 -14.08
N LEU A 300 -25.67 13.48 -13.57
CA LEU A 300 -26.31 13.13 -12.29
C LEU A 300 -27.06 11.79 -12.39
N ALA A 301 -27.78 11.55 -13.49
CA ALA A 301 -28.49 10.29 -13.72
C ALA A 301 -27.50 9.12 -13.86
N GLU A 302 -26.41 9.31 -14.62
CA GLU A 302 -25.32 8.32 -14.77
C GLU A 302 -24.52 8.11 -13.48
N ALA A 303 -24.65 9.01 -12.52
CA ALA A 303 -24.12 8.88 -11.18
C ALA A 303 -25.09 8.19 -10.20
N GLY A 304 -26.27 7.78 -10.67
CA GLY A 304 -27.29 7.10 -9.87
C GLY A 304 -28.14 8.02 -8.98
N ILE A 305 -28.01 9.35 -9.10
CA ILE A 305 -28.90 10.28 -8.38
C ILE A 305 -30.37 10.00 -8.75
N GLY A 306 -31.27 10.11 -7.76
CA GLY A 306 -32.69 9.82 -7.95
C GLY A 306 -33.04 8.34 -8.05
N SER A 307 -32.06 7.43 -7.98
CA SER A 307 -32.29 5.99 -7.91
C SER A 307 -32.66 5.56 -6.49
N THR A 308 -33.54 4.57 -6.39
CA THR A 308 -33.95 3.97 -5.12
C THR A 308 -32.90 3.00 -4.60
N ASP A 309 -32.96 2.72 -3.29
CA ASP A 309 -32.12 1.71 -2.65
C ASP A 309 -32.27 0.33 -3.29
N GLU A 310 -33.49 0.00 -3.75
CA GLU A 310 -33.76 -1.27 -4.43
C GLU A 310 -33.11 -1.33 -5.81
N GLU A 311 -33.18 -0.24 -6.59
CA GLU A 311 -32.54 -0.12 -7.90
C GLU A 311 -31.01 -0.27 -7.81
N MET A 312 -30.39 0.26 -6.75
CA MET A 312 -28.94 0.24 -6.55
C MET A 312 -28.42 -0.91 -5.68
N ARG A 313 -29.28 -1.71 -5.05
CA ARG A 313 -28.91 -2.75 -4.08
C ARG A 313 -27.84 -3.70 -4.60
N TRP A 314 -28.03 -4.19 -5.83
CA TRP A 314 -27.11 -5.17 -6.42
C TRP A 314 -25.72 -4.58 -6.71
N VAL A 315 -25.62 -3.28 -7.02
CA VAL A 315 -24.33 -2.60 -7.25
C VAL A 315 -23.55 -2.54 -5.94
N VAL A 316 -24.24 -2.24 -4.83
CA VAL A 316 -23.66 -2.22 -3.49
C VAL A 316 -23.19 -3.63 -3.09
N GLU A 317 -24.03 -4.64 -3.28
CA GLU A 317 -23.69 -6.04 -3.00
C GLU A 317 -22.51 -6.52 -3.86
N ALA A 318 -22.49 -6.17 -5.15
CA ALA A 318 -21.39 -6.50 -6.05
C ALA A 318 -20.08 -5.85 -5.59
N ASN A 319 -20.09 -4.56 -5.24
CA ASN A 319 -18.90 -3.87 -4.71
C ASN A 319 -18.40 -4.53 -3.42
N GLN A 320 -19.28 -4.87 -2.48
CA GLN A 320 -18.91 -5.55 -1.23
C GLN A 320 -18.28 -6.93 -1.47
N ARG A 321 -18.80 -7.69 -2.45
CA ARG A 321 -18.19 -8.97 -2.83
C ARG A 321 -16.81 -8.76 -3.48
N LEU A 322 -16.68 -7.77 -4.35
CA LEU A 322 -15.43 -7.44 -5.04
C LEU A 322 -14.35 -6.86 -4.12
N GLU A 323 -14.72 -6.25 -2.98
CA GLU A 323 -13.77 -5.78 -1.97
C GLU A 323 -12.99 -6.93 -1.33
N ASN A 324 -13.62 -8.09 -1.21
CA ASN A 324 -13.04 -9.28 -0.57
C ASN A 324 -12.51 -10.31 -1.58
N ALA A 325 -12.60 -10.03 -2.89
CA ALA A 325 -12.26 -10.98 -3.93
C ALA A 325 -10.84 -10.74 -4.49
N ASP A 326 -9.99 -11.77 -4.39
CA ASP A 326 -8.59 -11.73 -4.82
C ASP A 326 -8.36 -12.26 -6.25
N SER A 327 -9.42 -12.66 -6.95
CA SER A 327 -9.29 -13.18 -8.31
C SER A 327 -8.95 -12.07 -9.32
N LEU A 328 -8.15 -12.38 -10.34
CA LEU A 328 -7.82 -11.44 -11.42
C LEU A 328 -9.09 -10.88 -12.10
N SER A 329 -10.09 -11.73 -12.28
CA SER A 329 -11.39 -11.36 -12.85
C SER A 329 -12.13 -10.37 -11.96
N ALA A 330 -12.16 -10.59 -10.64
CA ALA A 330 -12.74 -9.64 -9.69
C ALA A 330 -11.98 -8.30 -9.70
N LEU A 331 -10.65 -8.32 -9.78
CA LEU A 331 -9.84 -7.11 -9.90
C LEU A 331 -10.13 -6.34 -11.21
N MET A 332 -10.39 -7.05 -12.32
CA MET A 332 -10.80 -6.43 -13.59
C MET A 332 -12.20 -5.82 -13.50
N VAL A 333 -13.18 -6.54 -12.94
CA VAL A 333 -14.54 -6.01 -12.74
C VAL A 333 -14.51 -4.78 -11.84
N ARG A 334 -13.78 -4.85 -10.71
CA ARG A 334 -13.57 -3.72 -9.80
C ARG A 334 -12.96 -2.52 -10.54
N ARG A 335 -11.99 -2.76 -11.44
CA ARG A 335 -11.42 -1.70 -12.26
C ARG A 335 -12.44 -1.09 -13.20
N VAL A 336 -13.21 -1.90 -13.92
CA VAL A 336 -14.28 -1.44 -14.82
C VAL A 336 -15.31 -0.61 -14.06
N MET A 337 -15.80 -1.10 -12.92
CA MET A 337 -16.72 -0.36 -12.05
C MET A 337 -16.11 0.95 -11.55
N SER A 338 -14.84 0.95 -11.09
CA SER A 338 -14.15 2.17 -10.62
C SER A 338 -13.97 3.25 -11.68
N GLN A 339 -13.90 2.84 -12.95
CA GLN A 339 -13.80 3.74 -14.08
C GLN A 339 -15.14 4.33 -14.50
N SER A 340 -16.25 3.68 -14.17
CA SER A 340 -17.56 4.00 -14.72
C SER A 340 -18.48 4.75 -13.73
N SER A 341 -17.87 5.51 -12.80
CA SER A 341 -18.55 6.29 -11.74
C SER A 341 -19.37 5.45 -10.75
N PHE A 342 -19.47 4.13 -10.91
CA PHE A 342 -20.33 3.25 -10.13
C PHE A 342 -19.81 2.86 -8.73
N ALA A 343 -18.51 3.04 -8.45
CA ALA A 343 -17.85 2.07 -7.56
C ALA A 343 -17.34 2.54 -6.20
N THR A 344 -17.67 3.72 -5.68
CA THR A 344 -17.10 4.07 -4.37
C THR A 344 -18.04 4.74 -3.40
N GLU A 345 -18.95 5.60 -3.86
CA GLU A 345 -19.88 6.28 -2.96
C GLU A 345 -21.33 5.98 -3.40
N ARG A 346 -22.11 5.41 -2.47
CA ARG A 346 -23.56 5.26 -2.65
C ARG A 346 -24.12 6.65 -2.94
N PRO A 347 -24.79 6.90 -4.07
CA PRO A 347 -25.30 8.23 -4.37
C PRO A 347 -26.16 8.70 -3.19
N PRO A 348 -26.08 10.00 -2.82
CA PRO A 348 -26.91 10.52 -1.76
C PRO A 348 -28.37 10.24 -2.13
N GLY A 349 -29.17 9.86 -1.14
CA GLY A 349 -30.59 9.55 -1.29
C GLY A 349 -31.40 10.81 -1.63
N VAL A 350 -31.15 11.38 -2.79
CA VAL A 350 -31.83 12.56 -3.31
C VAL A 350 -33.17 12.10 -3.87
N GLU A 351 -34.23 12.48 -3.19
CA GLU A 351 -35.58 12.22 -3.66
C GLU A 351 -35.86 12.98 -4.97
N ALA A 352 -36.59 12.36 -5.89
CA ALA A 352 -36.97 12.96 -7.17
C ALA A 352 -37.71 14.30 -7.00
N GLY A 353 -38.48 14.45 -5.92
CA GLY A 353 -39.13 15.72 -5.55
C GLY A 353 -38.13 16.84 -5.30
N THR A 354 -37.08 16.57 -4.51
CA THR A 354 -36.03 17.55 -4.20
C THR A 354 -35.28 18.00 -5.46
N LEU A 355 -34.99 17.08 -6.38
CA LEU A 355 -34.38 17.41 -7.68
C LEU A 355 -35.31 18.27 -8.54
N LYS A 356 -36.60 17.91 -8.62
CA LYS A 356 -37.60 18.70 -9.36
C LYS A 356 -37.71 20.12 -8.81
N ASP A 357 -37.79 20.27 -7.49
CA ASP A 357 -37.90 21.58 -6.84
C ASP A 357 -36.67 22.45 -7.10
N ALA A 358 -35.47 21.86 -7.05
CA ALA A 358 -34.24 22.57 -7.40
C ALA A 358 -34.23 23.05 -8.86
N LEU A 359 -34.64 22.19 -9.79
CA LEU A 359 -34.74 22.55 -11.22
C LEU A 359 -35.75 23.67 -11.48
N VAL A 360 -36.94 23.58 -10.89
CA VAL A 360 -37.98 24.61 -11.00
C VAL A 360 -37.50 25.93 -10.42
N THR A 361 -36.78 25.89 -9.30
CA THR A 361 -36.24 27.10 -8.65
C THR A 361 -35.18 27.79 -9.53
N VAL A 362 -34.25 27.03 -10.11
CA VAL A 362 -33.11 27.62 -10.86
C VAL A 362 -33.46 27.97 -12.31
N PHE A 363 -34.33 27.19 -12.95
CA PHE A 363 -34.64 27.33 -14.38
C PHE A 363 -36.07 27.83 -14.67
N GLY A 364 -36.93 27.93 -13.66
CA GLY A 364 -38.35 28.26 -13.78
C GLY A 364 -39.23 27.03 -14.02
N THR A 365 -40.53 27.13 -13.74
CA THR A 365 -41.45 25.97 -13.72
C THR A 365 -41.49 25.20 -15.03
N ALA A 366 -41.77 25.86 -16.16
CA ALA A 366 -41.92 25.18 -17.44
C ALA A 366 -40.63 24.45 -17.89
N GLU A 367 -39.49 25.10 -17.71
CA GLU A 367 -38.19 24.55 -18.09
C GLU A 367 -37.73 23.46 -17.11
N GLY A 368 -37.92 23.66 -15.81
CA GLY A 368 -37.61 22.68 -14.78
C GLY A 368 -38.39 21.38 -14.96
N GLU A 369 -39.68 21.45 -15.32
CA GLU A 369 -40.48 20.26 -15.63
C GLU A 369 -40.00 19.55 -16.90
N ARG A 370 -39.64 20.29 -17.95
CA ARG A 370 -39.05 19.73 -19.18
C ARG A 370 -37.75 18.99 -18.88
N LEU A 371 -36.88 19.59 -18.07
CA LEU A 371 -35.61 19.02 -17.67
C LEU A 371 -35.78 17.77 -16.80
N MET A 372 -36.77 17.75 -15.92
CA MET A 372 -37.07 16.56 -15.10
C MET A 372 -37.48 15.36 -15.97
N VAL A 373 -38.28 15.57 -17.03
CA VAL A 373 -38.61 14.50 -17.99
C VAL A 373 -37.35 13.94 -18.64
N ARG A 374 -36.41 14.80 -19.05
CA ARG A 374 -35.12 14.38 -19.62
C ARG A 374 -34.26 13.62 -18.63
N PHE A 375 -34.22 14.06 -17.38
CA PHE A 375 -33.51 13.35 -16.32
C PHE A 375 -34.04 11.93 -16.14
N GLU A 376 -35.36 11.73 -16.10
CA GLU A 376 -35.97 10.39 -15.98
C GLU A 376 -35.67 9.50 -17.20
N GLU A 377 -35.58 10.06 -18.41
CA GLU A 377 -35.12 9.33 -19.59
C GLU A 377 -33.67 8.85 -19.44
N HIS A 378 -32.77 9.71 -18.96
CA HIS A 378 -31.37 9.35 -18.71
C HIS A 378 -31.23 8.34 -17.58
N LYS A 379 -31.97 8.50 -16.48
CA LYS A 379 -32.00 7.57 -15.35
C LYS A 379 -32.44 6.18 -15.83
N ARG A 380 -33.50 6.09 -16.63
CA ARG A 380 -33.97 4.80 -17.16
C ARG A 380 -32.91 4.13 -18.05
N ALA A 381 -32.32 4.88 -18.99
CA ALA A 381 -31.26 4.34 -19.84
C ALA A 381 -30.06 3.84 -19.04
N PHE A 382 -29.72 4.54 -17.96
CA PHE A 382 -28.66 4.14 -17.03
C PHE A 382 -29.00 2.84 -16.28
N LEU A 383 -30.21 2.71 -15.74
CA LEU A 383 -30.66 1.50 -15.05
C LEU A 383 -30.73 0.28 -15.98
N ASP A 384 -31.12 0.48 -17.24
CA ASP A 384 -31.11 -0.57 -18.26
C ASP A 384 -29.67 -1.04 -18.54
N ALA A 385 -28.72 -0.11 -18.67
CA ALA A 385 -27.31 -0.43 -18.85
C ALA A 385 -26.70 -1.16 -17.64
N LEU A 386 -27.06 -0.72 -16.43
CA LEU A 386 -26.69 -1.38 -15.18
C LEU A 386 -27.21 -2.83 -15.13
N THR A 387 -28.47 -3.04 -15.49
CA THR A 387 -29.08 -4.38 -15.52
C THR A 387 -28.36 -5.30 -16.52
N ALA A 388 -27.99 -4.79 -17.68
CA ALA A 388 -27.19 -5.53 -18.66
C ALA A 388 -25.78 -5.89 -18.13
N LEU A 389 -25.14 -4.95 -17.41
CA LEU A 389 -23.83 -5.17 -16.80
C LEU A 389 -23.88 -6.24 -15.70
N LYS A 390 -24.93 -6.24 -14.87
CA LYS A 390 -25.15 -7.23 -13.80
C LYS A 390 -25.03 -8.66 -14.32
N GLY A 391 -25.71 -8.98 -15.43
CA GLY A 391 -25.65 -10.31 -16.03
C GLY A 391 -24.24 -10.72 -16.48
N SER A 392 -23.41 -9.74 -16.86
CA SER A 392 -22.00 -10.00 -17.21
C SER A 392 -21.13 -10.24 -15.98
N ILE A 393 -21.38 -9.50 -14.89
CA ILE A 393 -20.63 -9.65 -13.63
C ILE A 393 -20.96 -10.98 -12.96
N ASP A 394 -22.25 -11.33 -12.85
CA ASP A 394 -22.68 -12.59 -12.22
C ASP A 394 -22.04 -13.79 -12.93
N SER A 395 -22.00 -13.79 -14.27
CA SER A 395 -21.31 -14.84 -15.05
C SER A 395 -19.81 -14.94 -14.75
N ILE A 396 -19.12 -13.81 -14.55
CA ILE A 396 -17.68 -13.79 -14.25
C ILE A 396 -17.42 -14.29 -12.82
N MET A 397 -18.30 -13.95 -11.89
CA MET A 397 -18.17 -14.35 -10.48
C MET A 397 -18.46 -15.84 -10.30
N ASP A 398 -19.49 -16.38 -10.96
CA ASP A 398 -19.82 -17.80 -10.94
C ASP A 398 -18.66 -18.68 -11.47
N GLU A 399 -17.89 -18.18 -12.45
CA GLU A 399 -16.67 -18.85 -12.94
C GLU A 399 -15.49 -18.79 -11.94
N ALA A 400 -15.43 -17.77 -11.09
CA ALA A 400 -14.34 -17.56 -10.15
C ALA A 400 -14.51 -18.38 -8.85
N ASP A 401 -15.75 -18.53 -8.36
CA ASP A 401 -16.04 -19.24 -7.10
C ASP A 401 -15.83 -20.77 -7.20
N GLY A 402 -15.80 -21.34 -8.41
CA GLY A 402 -15.69 -22.79 -8.62
C GLY A 402 -14.30 -23.42 -8.48
N SER A 403 -13.23 -22.67 -8.20
CA SER A 403 -11.85 -23.14 -8.49
C SER A 403 -10.80 -23.04 -7.38
N LEU A 404 -10.92 -22.17 -6.37
CA LEU A 404 -9.73 -21.81 -5.55
C LEU A 404 -9.93 -21.68 -4.03
N ALA A 405 -11.14 -21.82 -3.49
CA ALA A 405 -11.42 -21.44 -2.10
C ALA A 405 -11.48 -22.58 -1.07
N GLU A 406 -11.37 -23.85 -1.47
CA GLU A 406 -11.62 -24.99 -0.56
C GLU A 406 -10.38 -25.67 0.05
N GLU A 407 -9.16 -25.13 -0.11
CA GLU A 407 -7.96 -25.75 0.46
C GLU A 407 -7.15 -24.77 1.32
N LEU A 408 -7.25 -24.89 2.65
CA LEU A 408 -6.14 -25.28 3.56
C LEU A 408 -6.42 -24.88 5.02
N SER A 409 -6.41 -25.89 5.90
CA SER A 409 -6.29 -25.72 7.35
C SER A 409 -4.92 -26.24 7.82
N TYR A 410 -4.29 -25.48 8.72
CA TYR A 410 -2.86 -25.52 9.08
C TYR A 410 -2.31 -26.85 9.63
N GLU A 411 -3.14 -27.83 10.02
CA GLU A 411 -2.63 -29.13 10.53
C GLU A 411 -2.39 -30.18 9.43
N GLU A 412 -2.94 -29.99 8.22
CA GLU A 412 -2.61 -30.83 7.05
C GLU A 412 -1.31 -30.43 6.33
N GLU A 413 -0.73 -29.27 6.66
CA GLU A 413 0.47 -28.73 5.99
C GLU A 413 1.72 -29.63 6.15
N PHE A 414 1.88 -30.33 7.29
CA PHE A 414 3.10 -31.11 7.55
C PHE A 414 3.22 -32.41 6.74
N LYS A 415 2.11 -33.05 6.34
CA LYS A 415 2.15 -34.21 5.43
C LYS A 415 2.20 -33.79 3.97
N ARG A 416 1.59 -32.66 3.62
CA ARG A 416 1.70 -32.06 2.28
C ARG A 416 3.13 -31.60 1.97
N ASP A 417 3.91 -31.19 2.97
CA ASP A 417 5.31 -30.78 2.79
C ASP A 417 6.16 -31.87 2.08
N GLU A 418 6.01 -33.16 2.43
CA GLU A 418 6.76 -34.23 1.76
C GLU A 418 6.28 -34.48 0.33
N ASP A 419 4.97 -34.47 0.09
CA ASP A 419 4.39 -34.67 -1.24
C ASP A 419 4.71 -33.49 -2.19
N ILE A 420 4.62 -32.26 -1.69
CA ILE A 420 4.96 -31.04 -2.43
C ILE A 420 6.47 -31.03 -2.72
N LEU A 421 7.32 -31.36 -1.74
CA LEU A 421 8.76 -31.48 -1.97
C LEU A 421 9.10 -32.62 -2.93
N GLY A 422 8.30 -33.69 -2.98
CA GLY A 422 8.42 -34.76 -3.96
C GLY A 422 8.13 -34.29 -5.40
N ILE A 423 7.02 -33.59 -5.62
CA ILE A 423 6.69 -32.98 -6.92
C ILE A 423 7.76 -31.95 -7.31
N PHE A 424 8.20 -31.15 -6.36
CA PHE A 424 9.26 -30.18 -6.57
C PHE A 424 10.60 -30.84 -6.92
N ALA A 425 10.94 -31.96 -6.27
CA ALA A 425 12.13 -32.76 -6.58
C ALA A 425 12.11 -33.27 -8.02
N GLN A 426 10.95 -33.75 -8.50
CA GLN A 426 10.80 -34.21 -9.88
C GLN A 426 11.09 -33.08 -10.89
N SER A 427 10.60 -31.87 -10.63
CA SER A 427 10.87 -30.73 -11.52
C SER A 427 12.33 -30.24 -11.45
N LEU A 428 12.99 -30.37 -10.30
CA LEU A 428 14.38 -29.95 -10.09
C LEU A 428 15.44 -30.98 -10.52
N HIS A 429 15.08 -32.26 -10.57
CA HIS A 429 16.03 -33.36 -10.76
C HIS A 429 16.96 -33.22 -11.97
N PRO A 430 16.49 -32.83 -13.18
CA PRO A 430 17.38 -32.65 -14.32
C PRO A 430 18.43 -31.55 -14.09
N ALA A 431 18.03 -30.44 -13.46
CA ALA A 431 18.93 -29.34 -13.13
C ALA A 431 19.93 -29.73 -12.04
N TRP A 432 19.50 -30.51 -11.05
CA TRP A 432 20.37 -31.01 -9.98
C TRP A 432 21.46 -31.94 -10.51
N CYS A 433 21.11 -32.90 -11.38
CA CYS A 433 22.07 -33.78 -12.04
C CYS A 433 23.11 -32.99 -12.87
N SER A 434 22.64 -32.02 -13.66
CA SER A 434 23.53 -31.18 -14.48
C SER A 434 24.52 -30.36 -13.64
N VAL A 435 24.06 -29.73 -12.56
CA VAL A 435 24.93 -28.98 -11.63
C VAL A 435 25.91 -29.91 -10.93
N LYS A 436 25.48 -31.13 -10.57
CA LYS A 436 26.33 -32.14 -9.93
C LYS A 436 27.50 -32.58 -10.81
N GLU A 437 27.26 -32.79 -12.10
CA GLU A 437 28.30 -33.14 -13.07
C GLU A 437 29.26 -31.98 -13.33
N SER A 438 28.72 -30.77 -13.51
CA SER A 438 29.51 -29.56 -13.76
C SER A 438 30.47 -29.23 -12.60
N THR A 439 29.99 -29.34 -11.36
CA THR A 439 30.83 -29.12 -10.17
C THR A 439 31.93 -30.17 -10.01
N ASP A 440 31.68 -31.43 -10.40
CA ASP A 440 32.71 -32.48 -10.44
C ASP A 440 33.79 -32.20 -11.48
N GLU A 441 33.41 -31.80 -12.68
CA GLU A 441 34.36 -31.47 -13.75
C GLU A 441 35.25 -30.28 -13.36
N GLN A 442 34.66 -29.25 -12.75
CA GLN A 442 35.40 -28.09 -12.28
C GLN A 442 36.35 -28.42 -11.12
N ALA A 443 35.94 -29.31 -10.20
CA ALA A 443 36.80 -29.81 -9.14
C ALA A 443 38.01 -30.60 -9.68
N ARG A 444 37.79 -31.48 -10.66
CA ARG A 444 38.87 -32.23 -11.33
C ARG A 444 39.85 -31.29 -12.03
N SER A 445 39.34 -30.27 -12.73
CA SER A 445 40.15 -29.32 -13.49
C SER A 445 40.98 -28.39 -12.61
N SER A 446 40.46 -28.02 -11.44
CA SER A 446 41.14 -27.11 -10.49
C SER A 446 42.02 -27.81 -9.46
N GLY A 447 41.95 -29.14 -9.36
CA GLY A 447 42.60 -29.92 -8.30
C GLY A 447 42.00 -29.69 -6.91
N GLY A 448 40.82 -29.07 -6.83
CA GLY A 448 40.11 -28.78 -5.58
C GLY A 448 39.13 -29.88 -5.17
N SER A 449 38.66 -29.86 -3.92
CA SER A 449 37.55 -30.72 -3.51
C SER A 449 36.22 -30.21 -4.09
N VAL A 450 35.33 -31.13 -4.48
CA VAL A 450 33.99 -30.79 -5.01
C VAL A 450 33.23 -29.90 -4.02
N VAL A 451 33.28 -30.22 -2.73
CA VAL A 451 32.66 -29.43 -1.65
C VAL A 451 33.13 -27.96 -1.67
N SER A 452 34.45 -27.74 -1.76
CA SER A 452 35.02 -26.38 -1.78
C SER A 452 34.62 -25.60 -3.04
N VAL A 453 34.67 -26.25 -4.21
CA VAL A 453 34.26 -25.63 -5.48
C VAL A 453 32.78 -25.28 -5.47
N THR A 454 31.90 -26.22 -5.10
CA THR A 454 30.45 -26.00 -5.05
C THR A 454 30.08 -24.89 -4.07
N ARG A 455 30.68 -24.88 -2.87
CA ARG A 455 30.42 -23.84 -1.86
C ARG A 455 30.85 -22.45 -2.36
N ARG A 456 32.03 -22.35 -2.98
CA ARG A 456 32.52 -21.08 -3.54
C ARG A 456 31.59 -20.56 -4.65
N LEU A 457 31.11 -21.45 -5.52
CA LEU A 457 30.14 -21.09 -6.56
C LEU A 457 28.81 -20.64 -5.94
N LEU A 458 28.30 -21.37 -4.94
CA LEU A 458 27.08 -21.02 -4.23
C LEU A 458 27.15 -19.59 -3.67
N PHE A 459 28.22 -19.25 -2.93
CA PHE A 459 28.37 -17.90 -2.38
C PHE A 459 28.51 -16.83 -3.45
N ARG A 460 29.26 -17.10 -4.54
CA ARG A 460 29.35 -16.16 -5.66
C ARG A 460 27.99 -15.90 -6.29
N GLU A 461 27.19 -16.94 -6.52
CA GLU A 461 25.89 -16.82 -7.16
C GLU A 461 24.84 -16.20 -6.22
N CYS A 462 24.89 -16.47 -4.91
CA CYS A 462 24.03 -15.77 -3.97
C CYS A 462 24.36 -14.28 -3.88
N ALA A 463 25.66 -13.93 -3.81
CA ALA A 463 26.10 -12.54 -3.76
C ALA A 463 25.73 -11.79 -5.05
N SER A 464 25.93 -12.40 -6.23
CA SER A 464 25.61 -11.76 -7.52
C SER A 464 24.10 -11.53 -7.72
N ARG A 465 23.27 -12.34 -7.08
CA ARG A 465 21.80 -12.25 -7.14
C ARG A 465 21.18 -11.53 -5.96
N HIS A 466 21.98 -11.06 -5.00
CA HIS A 466 21.51 -10.51 -3.73
C HIS A 466 20.49 -11.42 -3.02
N LEU A 467 20.73 -12.73 -3.06
CA LEU A 467 19.80 -13.68 -2.46
C LEU A 467 19.79 -13.53 -0.94
N PRO A 468 18.62 -13.22 -0.37
CA PRO A 468 18.53 -13.00 1.05
C PRO A 468 18.38 -14.31 1.82
N LEU A 469 19.29 -14.57 2.76
CA LEU A 469 19.17 -15.68 3.71
C LEU A 469 19.29 -15.17 5.15
N THR A 470 18.76 -15.91 6.10
CA THR A 470 18.95 -15.60 7.53
C THR A 470 20.40 -15.81 7.97
N GLU A 471 20.79 -15.22 9.11
CA GLU A 471 22.12 -15.45 9.69
C GLU A 471 22.36 -16.93 9.99
N THR A 472 21.37 -17.61 10.57
CA THR A 472 21.44 -19.05 10.84
C THR A 472 21.59 -19.88 9.56
N ALA A 473 20.95 -19.45 8.47
CA ALA A 473 21.08 -20.08 7.17
C ALA A 473 22.51 -20.00 6.63
N TRP A 474 23.09 -18.80 6.67
CA TRP A 474 24.49 -18.62 6.28
C TRP A 474 25.44 -19.46 7.12
N ASP A 475 25.26 -19.46 8.44
CA ASP A 475 26.13 -20.19 9.37
C ASP A 475 26.10 -21.70 9.09
N TRP A 476 24.94 -22.30 8.84
CA TRP A 476 24.90 -23.74 8.54
C TRP A 476 25.41 -24.07 7.13
N ILE A 477 25.13 -23.23 6.12
CA ILE A 477 25.61 -23.43 4.74
C ILE A 477 27.14 -23.34 4.68
N GLU A 478 27.75 -22.42 5.42
CA GLU A 478 29.21 -22.28 5.49
C GLU A 478 29.87 -23.54 6.08
N ASN A 479 29.23 -24.15 7.06
CA ASN A 479 29.72 -25.34 7.74
C ASN A 479 29.31 -26.67 7.06
N GLU A 480 28.43 -26.65 6.05
CA GLU A 480 27.92 -27.86 5.40
C GLU A 480 29.03 -28.61 4.64
N GLN A 481 29.12 -29.92 4.88
CA GLN A 481 30.11 -30.82 4.25
C GLN A 481 29.46 -31.84 3.30
N ASP A 482 28.14 -32.02 3.36
CA ASP A 482 27.42 -32.88 2.43
C ASP A 482 27.41 -32.25 1.04
N ARG A 483 28.09 -32.94 0.11
CA ARG A 483 28.17 -32.55 -1.29
C ARG A 483 26.78 -32.39 -1.93
N ASP A 484 25.87 -33.34 -1.70
CA ASP A 484 24.58 -33.36 -2.37
C ASP A 484 23.69 -32.21 -1.90
N VAL A 485 23.80 -31.84 -0.61
CA VAL A 485 23.15 -30.67 -0.02
C VAL A 485 23.67 -29.38 -0.68
N LEU A 486 24.99 -29.19 -0.75
CA LEU A 486 25.57 -28.01 -1.39
C LEU A 486 25.22 -27.92 -2.88
N THR A 487 25.18 -29.05 -3.58
CA THR A 487 24.76 -29.12 -4.98
C THR A 487 23.30 -28.72 -5.12
N LEU A 488 22.39 -29.20 -4.27
CA LEU A 488 20.98 -28.79 -4.27
C LEU A 488 20.82 -27.28 -4.05
N LEU A 489 21.50 -26.72 -3.05
CA LEU A 489 21.46 -25.28 -2.79
C LEU A 489 21.94 -24.48 -4.01
N LEU A 490 23.04 -24.89 -4.64
CA LEU A 490 23.53 -24.25 -5.86
C LEU A 490 22.52 -24.38 -7.01
N THR A 491 21.88 -25.54 -7.18
CA THR A 491 20.82 -25.73 -8.18
C THR A 491 19.67 -24.75 -7.96
N LEU A 492 19.17 -24.63 -6.73
CA LEU A 492 18.09 -23.72 -6.38
C LEU A 492 18.43 -22.25 -6.67
N VAL A 493 19.68 -21.85 -6.44
CA VAL A 493 20.18 -20.52 -6.76
C VAL A 493 20.29 -20.30 -8.26
N LEU A 494 20.71 -21.31 -9.02
CA LEU A 494 20.94 -21.19 -10.47
C LEU A 494 19.64 -21.15 -11.28
N VAL A 495 18.62 -21.92 -10.88
CA VAL A 495 17.30 -21.98 -11.55
C VAL A 495 16.62 -20.61 -11.48
N LYS A 496 16.23 -20.08 -12.65
CA LYS A 496 15.55 -18.79 -12.79
C LYS A 496 14.05 -19.02 -12.96
N ASN A 497 13.34 -19.32 -11.88
CA ASN A 497 11.88 -19.41 -11.88
C ASN A 497 11.29 -18.28 -10.99
N PRO A 498 10.51 -17.34 -11.56
CA PRO A 498 9.92 -16.22 -10.81
C PRO A 498 8.57 -16.55 -10.14
N GLU A 499 8.06 -17.78 -10.28
CA GLU A 499 6.82 -18.18 -9.64
C GLU A 499 6.93 -18.06 -8.12
N ILE A 500 5.92 -17.45 -7.48
CA ILE A 500 5.89 -17.21 -6.03
C ILE A 500 6.14 -18.50 -5.24
N HIS A 501 5.54 -19.61 -5.68
CA HIS A 501 5.72 -20.92 -5.05
C HIS A 501 7.17 -21.41 -5.13
N PHE A 502 7.87 -21.20 -6.26
CA PHE A 502 9.28 -21.56 -6.39
C PHE A 502 10.15 -20.73 -5.44
N CYS A 503 9.96 -19.41 -5.40
CA CYS A 503 10.68 -18.52 -4.50
C CYS A 503 10.46 -18.93 -3.03
N ALA A 504 9.21 -19.19 -2.64
CA ALA A 504 8.86 -19.62 -1.30
C ALA A 504 9.52 -20.96 -0.92
N VAL A 505 9.48 -21.97 -1.81
CA VAL A 505 10.11 -23.28 -1.54
C VAL A 505 11.64 -23.15 -1.48
N ARG A 506 12.25 -22.38 -2.38
CA ARG A 506 13.70 -22.13 -2.32
C ARG A 506 14.07 -21.47 -1.00
N ASP A 507 13.40 -20.39 -0.61
CA ASP A 507 13.70 -19.67 0.63
C ASP A 507 13.53 -20.58 1.84
N CYS A 508 12.47 -21.39 1.84
CA CYS A 508 12.18 -22.41 2.84
C CYS A 508 13.30 -23.46 2.95
N VAL A 509 13.78 -24.00 1.82
CA VAL A 509 14.86 -25.00 1.79
C VAL A 509 16.20 -24.41 2.17
N MET A 510 16.53 -23.22 1.66
CA MET A 510 17.80 -22.55 1.95
C MET A 510 17.90 -22.07 3.41
N ASN A 511 16.77 -21.72 4.04
CA ASN A 511 16.76 -21.33 5.45
C ASN A 511 16.60 -22.51 6.43
N ASN A 512 16.35 -23.73 5.95
CA ASN A 512 16.13 -24.89 6.80
C ASN A 512 16.88 -26.13 6.30
N ARG A 513 17.98 -26.47 6.99
CA ARG A 513 18.81 -27.64 6.67
C ARG A 513 18.02 -28.96 6.61
N HIS A 514 17.06 -29.17 7.50
CA HIS A 514 16.28 -30.40 7.54
C HIS A 514 15.41 -30.56 6.28
N ARG A 515 14.72 -29.50 5.87
CA ARG A 515 13.94 -29.49 4.62
C ARG A 515 14.83 -29.69 3.39
N CYS A 516 16.04 -29.13 3.40
CA CYS A 516 17.03 -29.40 2.37
C CYS A 516 17.40 -30.89 2.29
N GLN A 517 17.60 -31.55 3.43
CA GLN A 517 17.91 -32.98 3.48
C GLN A 517 16.76 -33.88 2.99
N ILE A 518 15.51 -33.51 3.28
CA ILE A 518 14.33 -34.19 2.74
C ILE A 518 14.34 -34.11 1.21
N LEU A 519 14.54 -32.91 0.67
CA LEU A 519 14.58 -32.68 -0.78
C LEU A 519 15.76 -33.41 -1.46
N VAL A 520 16.94 -33.45 -0.84
CA VAL A 520 18.07 -34.27 -1.30
C VAL A 520 17.71 -35.76 -1.33
N SER A 521 17.01 -36.26 -0.31
CA SER A 521 16.62 -37.67 -0.23
C SER A 521 15.63 -38.04 -1.35
N ALA A 522 14.66 -37.17 -1.63
CA ALA A 522 13.74 -37.33 -2.76
C ALA A 522 14.48 -37.33 -4.11
N LEU A 523 15.45 -36.41 -4.30
CA LEU A 523 16.27 -36.35 -5.52
C LEU A 523 17.13 -37.61 -5.71
N LYS A 524 17.69 -38.17 -4.63
CA LYS A 524 18.45 -39.42 -4.67
C LYS A 524 17.59 -40.63 -5.03
N ALA A 525 16.35 -40.67 -4.54
CA ALA A 525 15.40 -41.73 -4.87
C ALA A 525 15.09 -41.74 -6.39
N LEU A 526 14.90 -40.56 -7.00
CA LEU A 526 14.68 -40.41 -8.44
C LEU A 526 15.90 -40.86 -9.28
N SER A 527 17.12 -40.57 -8.85
CA SER A 527 18.32 -41.07 -9.56
C SER A 527 18.49 -42.59 -9.49
N SER A 528 17.89 -43.25 -8.50
CA SER A 528 17.99 -44.70 -8.32
C SER A 528 16.92 -45.46 -9.12
N SER A 529 15.85 -44.79 -9.55
CA SER A 529 14.82 -45.38 -10.41
C SER A 529 15.19 -45.38 -11.90
N ASP A 530 16.15 -44.55 -12.31
CA ASP A 530 16.61 -44.42 -13.70
C ASP A 530 17.75 -45.39 -14.06
N SER A 531 18.34 -46.06 -13.06
CA SER A 531 19.41 -47.06 -13.19
C SER A 531 18.85 -48.48 -13.14
#